data_AF-A0A2V5NRG5-F1
#
_entry.id   AF-A0A2V5NRG5-F1
#
_cell.length_a   1.000
_cell.length_b   1.000
_cell.length_c   1.000
_cell.angle_alpha   90.00
_cell.angle_beta   90.00
_cell.angle_gamma   90.00
#
_symmetry.space_group_name_H-M   'P 1'
#
loop_
_entity.id
_entity.type
_entity.pdbx_description
1 polymer ?
#
loop_
_entity_poly.entity_id
_entity_poly.type
_entity_poly.pdbx_seq_one_letter_code
_entity_poly.pdbx_strand_id
1 'polypeptide(L)'
;MQRKFPDALALLKESPQDVFHDDKPREFFEGAIHTFSKDKEKALAAFKRARPVAEKALREGPTDASRHVILGMILAGLGEKDAAIAEGRRAVQLLPESQDALDGPKTTVELAQIYAWTGETDQALQLIDRSLSTPNGVTVPFLALDPMWDPLRDDPRFQALIDRYATKA
;
A
#
# COMPACT_ATOMS: atom_id res chain seq x y z
N MET A 1 -3.71 1.07 -20.72
CA MET A 1 -4.01 -0.20 -20.01
C MET A 1 -5.40 -0.07 -19.42
N GLN A 2 -6.35 -0.95 -19.77
CA GLN A 2 -7.75 -0.84 -19.32
C GLN A 2 -7.90 -1.43 -17.91
N ARG A 3 -8.47 -0.67 -16.97
CA ARG A 3 -8.77 -1.16 -15.60
C ARG A 3 -9.95 -2.15 -15.67
N LYS A 4 -9.70 -3.42 -15.32
CA LYS A 4 -10.69 -4.51 -15.36
C LYS A 4 -11.05 -4.98 -13.94
N PHE A 5 -11.62 -4.08 -13.13
CA PHE A 5 -11.96 -4.37 -11.74
C PHE A 5 -13.01 -5.49 -11.55
N PRO A 6 -14.05 -5.63 -12.41
CA PRO A 6 -14.98 -6.76 -12.31
C PRO A 6 -14.30 -8.11 -12.50
N ASP A 7 -13.41 -8.22 -13.47
CA ASP A 7 -12.65 -9.45 -13.75
C ASP A 7 -11.71 -9.77 -12.59
N ALA A 8 -11.05 -8.76 -12.01
CA ALA A 8 -10.19 -8.92 -10.83
C ALA A 8 -10.97 -9.43 -9.61
N LEU A 9 -12.19 -8.92 -9.37
CA LEU A 9 -13.05 -9.41 -8.28
C LEU A 9 -13.53 -10.85 -8.51
N ALA A 10 -13.79 -11.24 -9.76
CA ALA A 10 -14.16 -12.61 -10.09
C ALA A 10 -13.00 -13.59 -9.78
N LEU A 11 -11.78 -13.26 -10.24
CA LEU A 11 -10.57 -14.04 -9.97
C LEU A 11 -10.27 -14.15 -8.47
N LEU A 12 -10.45 -13.06 -7.72
CA LEU A 12 -10.24 -13.03 -6.28
C LEU A 12 -11.14 -14.04 -5.54
N LYS A 13 -12.39 -14.19 -5.98
CA LYS A 13 -13.35 -15.11 -5.35
C LYS A 13 -13.00 -16.58 -5.60
N GLU A 14 -12.47 -16.88 -6.78
CA GLU A 14 -12.10 -18.23 -7.21
C GLU A 14 -10.74 -18.68 -6.69
N SER A 15 -9.86 -17.75 -6.31
CA SER A 15 -8.51 -18.04 -5.82
C SER A 15 -8.54 -18.55 -4.38
N PRO A 16 -7.94 -19.70 -4.04
CA PRO A 16 -7.87 -20.16 -2.65
C PRO A 16 -7.03 -19.21 -1.76
N GLN A 17 -7.14 -19.28 -0.44
CA GLN A 17 -6.50 -18.29 0.45
C GLN A 17 -4.97 -18.46 0.55
N ASP A 18 -4.47 -19.66 0.30
CA ASP A 18 -3.06 -20.04 0.38
C ASP A 18 -2.20 -19.52 -0.78
N VAL A 19 -2.80 -19.03 -1.86
CA VAL A 19 -2.09 -18.38 -2.98
C VAL A 19 -1.80 -16.90 -2.73
N PHE A 20 -2.30 -16.29 -1.65
CA PHE A 20 -1.96 -14.91 -1.31
C PHE A 20 -0.65 -14.87 -0.51
N HIS A 21 0.38 -14.22 -1.07
CA HIS A 21 1.66 -13.97 -0.39
C HIS A 21 1.47 -13.18 0.91
N ASP A 22 2.32 -13.46 1.89
CA ASP A 22 2.43 -12.76 3.19
C ASP A 22 1.16 -12.82 4.06
N ASP A 23 0.35 -13.88 3.94
CA ASP A 23 -0.93 -14.05 4.63
C ASP A 23 -1.92 -12.88 4.40
N LYS A 24 -1.78 -12.14 3.30
CA LYS A 24 -2.67 -11.01 2.98
C LYS A 24 -4.10 -11.52 2.85
N PRO A 25 -5.05 -11.02 3.68
CA PRO A 25 -6.43 -11.49 3.61
C PRO A 25 -7.01 -11.12 2.26
N ARG A 26 -7.70 -12.06 1.59
CA ARG A 26 -8.42 -11.80 0.34
C ARG A 26 -9.27 -10.52 0.41
N GLU A 27 -9.91 -10.29 1.54
CA GLU A 27 -10.76 -9.14 1.83
C GLU A 27 -10.02 -7.80 1.74
N PHE A 28 -8.70 -7.78 1.97
CA PHE A 28 -7.87 -6.59 1.74
C PHE A 28 -7.86 -6.21 0.26
N PHE A 29 -7.63 -7.19 -0.64
CA PHE A 29 -7.65 -6.95 -2.08
C PHE A 29 -9.05 -6.57 -2.58
N GLU A 30 -10.11 -7.16 -2.01
CA GLU A 30 -11.49 -6.77 -2.29
C GLU A 30 -11.72 -5.28 -1.92
N GLY A 31 -11.27 -4.88 -0.73
CA GLY A 31 -11.33 -3.50 -0.27
C GLY A 31 -10.60 -2.54 -1.21
N ALA A 32 -9.35 -2.88 -1.59
CA ALA A 32 -8.56 -2.08 -2.51
C ALA A 32 -9.22 -1.94 -3.89
N ILE A 33 -9.70 -3.04 -4.47
CA ILE A 33 -10.37 -3.01 -5.77
C ILE A 33 -11.64 -2.13 -5.72
N HIS A 34 -12.43 -2.21 -4.65
CA HIS A 34 -13.59 -1.34 -4.48
C HIS A 34 -13.22 0.14 -4.28
N THR A 35 -12.13 0.43 -3.55
CA THR A 35 -11.58 1.80 -3.45
C THR A 35 -11.27 2.36 -4.84
N PHE A 36 -10.57 1.60 -5.69
CA PHE A 36 -10.21 2.03 -7.04
C PHE A 36 -11.40 2.09 -8.01
N SER A 37 -12.45 1.33 -7.72
CA SER A 37 -13.74 1.38 -8.42
C SER A 37 -14.65 2.52 -7.93
N LYS A 38 -14.19 3.33 -6.96
CA LYS A 38 -14.96 4.41 -6.31
C LYS A 38 -16.22 3.92 -5.57
N ASP A 39 -16.28 2.62 -5.24
CA ASP A 39 -17.36 2.00 -4.48
C ASP A 39 -17.01 1.99 -2.98
N LYS A 40 -17.14 3.17 -2.36
CA LYS A 40 -16.71 3.39 -0.97
C LYS A 40 -17.43 2.49 0.03
N GLU A 41 -18.69 2.17 -0.20
CA GLU A 41 -19.48 1.33 0.69
C GLU A 41 -18.94 -0.10 0.73
N LYS A 42 -18.72 -0.70 -0.46
CA LYS A 42 -18.14 -2.05 -0.53
C LYS A 42 -16.69 -2.08 -0.09
N ALA A 43 -15.91 -1.04 -0.37
CA ALA A 43 -14.55 -0.92 0.13
C ALA A 43 -14.51 -0.97 1.66
N LEU A 44 -15.33 -0.15 2.32
CA LEU A 44 -15.41 -0.12 3.78
C LEU A 44 -15.87 -1.47 4.35
N ALA A 45 -16.88 -2.10 3.73
CA ALA A 45 -17.37 -3.41 4.16
C ALA A 45 -16.30 -4.51 4.04
N ALA A 46 -15.49 -4.48 2.98
CA ALA A 46 -14.39 -5.42 2.78
C ALA A 46 -13.25 -5.18 3.78
N PHE A 47 -12.81 -3.93 3.99
CA PHE A 47 -11.77 -3.64 4.99
C PHE A 47 -12.21 -4.01 6.41
N LYS A 48 -13.49 -3.83 6.77
CA LYS A 48 -14.04 -4.27 8.06
C LYS A 48 -13.91 -5.78 8.26
N ARG A 49 -14.11 -6.57 7.20
CA ARG A 49 -13.91 -8.04 7.23
C ARG A 49 -12.43 -8.42 7.26
N ALA A 50 -11.56 -7.66 6.59
CA ALA A 50 -10.12 -7.90 6.56
C ALA A 50 -9.44 -7.65 7.91
N ARG A 51 -9.87 -6.62 8.65
CA ARG A 51 -9.27 -6.19 9.92
C ARG A 51 -9.03 -7.33 10.93
N PRO A 52 -10.03 -8.12 11.35
CA PRO A 52 -9.82 -9.16 12.36
C PRO A 52 -8.83 -10.26 11.91
N VAL A 53 -8.72 -10.50 10.60
CA VAL A 53 -7.75 -11.45 10.04
C VAL A 53 -6.33 -10.90 10.16
N ALA A 54 -6.12 -9.65 9.76
CA ALA A 54 -4.83 -8.98 9.88
C ALA A 54 -4.39 -8.81 11.35
N GLU A 55 -5.32 -8.45 12.25
CA GLU A 55 -5.04 -8.36 13.69
C GLU A 55 -4.65 -9.73 14.28
N LYS A 56 -5.27 -10.81 13.83
CA LYS A 56 -4.89 -12.17 14.25
C LYS A 56 -3.49 -12.52 13.76
N ALA A 57 -3.21 -12.31 12.47
CA ALA A 57 -1.88 -12.56 11.91
C ALA A 57 -0.81 -11.75 12.66
N LEU A 58 -1.06 -10.47 12.94
CA LEU A 58 -0.12 -9.66 13.69
C LEU A 58 0.13 -10.20 15.11
N ARG A 59 -0.89 -10.70 15.82
CA ARG A 59 -0.69 -11.35 17.13
C ARG A 59 0.18 -12.62 17.04
N GLU A 60 0.09 -13.36 15.95
CA GLU A 60 0.89 -14.58 15.72
C GLU A 60 2.34 -14.26 15.30
N GLY A 61 2.60 -13.05 14.79
CA GLY A 61 3.91 -12.60 14.31
C GLY A 61 4.10 -11.10 14.55
N PRO A 62 4.28 -10.66 15.80
CA PRO A 62 4.28 -9.24 16.17
C PRO A 62 5.55 -8.48 15.75
N THR A 63 6.54 -9.17 15.20
CA THR A 63 7.79 -8.58 14.70
C THR A 63 7.92 -8.67 13.17
N ASP A 64 6.87 -9.13 12.50
CA ASP A 64 6.82 -9.21 11.04
C ASP A 64 6.38 -7.86 10.45
N ALA A 65 7.29 -7.21 9.71
CA ALA A 65 7.04 -5.91 9.10
C ALA A 65 5.87 -5.94 8.10
N SER A 66 5.70 -7.02 7.32
CA SER A 66 4.62 -7.16 6.35
C SER A 66 3.25 -7.18 7.02
N ARG A 67 3.14 -7.84 8.19
CA ARG A 67 1.88 -7.89 8.96
C ARG A 67 1.47 -6.51 9.48
N HIS A 68 2.44 -5.71 9.92
CA HIS A 68 2.22 -4.31 10.28
C HIS A 68 1.76 -3.47 9.06
N VAL A 69 2.39 -3.62 7.89
CA VAL A 69 1.96 -2.93 6.66
C VAL A 69 0.51 -3.27 6.29
N ILE A 70 0.16 -4.56 6.31
CA ILE A 70 -1.18 -5.02 5.93
C ILE A 70 -2.24 -4.41 6.84
N LEU A 71 -2.01 -4.46 8.15
CA LEU A 71 -2.92 -3.83 9.11
C LEU A 71 -3.01 -2.32 8.89
N GLY A 72 -1.86 -1.65 8.66
CA GLY A 72 -1.81 -0.21 8.38
C GLY A 72 -2.64 0.19 7.16
N MET A 73 -2.54 -0.55 6.06
CA MET A 73 -3.32 -0.28 4.84
C MET A 73 -4.82 -0.52 5.03
N ILE A 74 -5.21 -1.57 5.79
CA ILE A 74 -6.61 -1.81 6.13
C ILE A 74 -7.16 -0.66 6.97
N LEU A 75 -6.42 -0.22 8.00
CA LEU A 75 -6.79 0.90 8.86
C LEU A 75 -6.91 2.20 8.06
N ALA A 76 -6.01 2.44 7.09
CA ALA A 76 -6.10 3.59 6.19
C ALA A 76 -7.40 3.55 5.35
N GLY A 77 -7.73 2.37 4.79
CA GLY A 77 -8.98 2.16 4.06
C GLY A 77 -10.25 2.30 4.92
N LEU A 78 -10.15 2.09 6.24
CA LEU A 78 -11.21 2.33 7.22
C LEU A 78 -11.31 3.80 7.66
N GLY A 79 -10.33 4.64 7.31
CA GLY A 79 -10.23 6.03 7.76
C GLY A 79 -9.60 6.20 9.15
N GLU A 80 -9.01 5.15 9.72
CA GLU A 80 -8.33 5.15 11.02
C GLU A 80 -6.88 5.63 10.86
N LYS A 81 -6.72 6.89 10.46
CA LYS A 81 -5.44 7.49 10.05
C LYS A 81 -4.29 7.28 11.05
N ASP A 82 -4.47 7.66 12.31
CA ASP A 82 -3.34 7.66 13.27
C ASP A 82 -2.85 6.23 13.56
N ALA A 83 -3.79 5.28 13.63
CA ALA A 83 -3.48 3.87 13.79
C ALA A 83 -2.77 3.32 12.55
N ALA A 84 -3.25 3.65 11.35
CA ALA A 84 -2.63 3.25 10.09
C ALA A 84 -1.15 3.70 10.00
N ILE A 85 -0.89 4.96 10.31
CA ILE A 85 0.46 5.54 10.30
C ILE A 85 1.34 4.88 11.36
N ALA A 86 0.81 4.60 12.55
CA ALA A 86 1.56 3.93 13.61
C ALA A 86 2.05 2.54 13.16
N GLU A 87 1.17 1.76 12.53
CA GLU A 87 1.51 0.43 11.99
C GLU A 87 2.56 0.51 10.87
N GLY A 88 2.38 1.42 9.90
CA GLY A 88 3.36 1.60 8.83
C GLY A 88 4.75 2.03 9.34
N ARG A 89 4.80 2.92 10.34
CA ARG A 89 6.07 3.32 10.97
C ARG A 89 6.70 2.15 11.72
N ARG A 90 5.90 1.31 12.38
CA ARG A 90 6.39 0.13 13.06
C ARG A 90 7.01 -0.87 12.08
N ALA A 91 6.42 -1.04 10.90
CA ALA A 91 6.99 -1.88 9.85
C ALA A 91 8.39 -1.39 9.42
N VAL A 92 8.56 -0.10 9.13
CA VAL A 92 9.87 0.48 8.76
C VAL A 92 10.90 0.38 9.89
N GLN A 93 10.46 0.46 11.16
CA GLN A 93 11.36 0.25 12.30
C GLN A 93 11.83 -1.20 12.44
N LEU A 94 10.98 -2.16 12.09
CA LEU A 94 11.32 -3.59 12.15
C LEU A 94 12.22 -4.01 10.99
N LEU A 95 12.04 -3.39 9.83
CA LEU A 95 12.82 -3.68 8.62
C LEU A 95 13.39 -2.40 8.00
N PRO A 96 14.37 -1.74 8.65
CA PRO A 96 14.96 -0.52 8.11
C PRO A 96 15.85 -0.83 6.91
N GLU A 97 15.82 0.03 5.89
CA GLU A 97 16.68 -0.07 4.68
C GLU A 97 18.18 -0.28 4.99
N SER A 98 18.65 0.25 6.12
CA SER A 98 20.05 0.11 6.54
C SER A 98 20.43 -1.30 7.01
N GLN A 99 19.45 -2.11 7.39
CA GLN A 99 19.65 -3.50 7.83
C GLN A 99 19.23 -4.49 6.74
N ASP A 100 18.23 -4.15 5.95
CA ASP A 100 17.78 -4.93 4.80
C ASP A 100 17.62 -4.04 3.58
N ALA A 101 18.64 -4.03 2.72
CA ALA A 101 18.64 -3.25 1.48
C ALA A 101 17.79 -3.88 0.36
N LEU A 102 17.33 -5.12 0.53
CA LEU A 102 16.51 -5.82 -0.45
C LEU A 102 15.02 -5.54 -0.18
N ASP A 103 14.56 -5.81 1.03
CA ASP A 103 13.14 -5.74 1.41
C ASP A 103 12.78 -4.43 2.13
N GLY A 104 13.74 -3.78 2.82
CA GLY A 104 13.51 -2.51 3.51
C GLY A 104 12.98 -1.38 2.60
N PRO A 105 13.50 -1.18 1.36
CA PRO A 105 12.96 -0.18 0.45
C PRO A 105 11.49 -0.40 0.10
N LYS A 106 11.05 -1.66 -0.05
CA LYS A 106 9.64 -2.00 -0.28
C LYS A 106 8.78 -1.55 0.90
N THR A 107 9.20 -1.85 2.14
CA THR A 107 8.47 -1.42 3.35
C THR A 107 8.38 0.10 3.47
N THR A 108 9.42 0.85 3.11
CA THR A 108 9.36 2.32 3.04
C THR A 108 8.33 2.81 2.02
N VAL A 109 8.27 2.19 0.84
CA VAL A 109 7.28 2.52 -0.20
C VAL A 109 5.85 2.19 0.26
N GLU A 110 5.65 1.09 0.98
CA GLU A 110 4.36 0.73 1.56
C GLU A 110 3.91 1.73 2.65
N LEU A 111 4.83 2.26 3.47
CA LEU A 111 4.51 3.39 4.36
C LEU A 111 4.11 4.66 3.58
N ALA A 112 4.74 4.93 2.44
CA ALA A 112 4.34 6.05 1.58
C ALA A 112 2.92 5.87 1.01
N GLN A 113 2.50 4.63 0.72
CA GLN A 113 1.12 4.32 0.32
C GLN A 113 0.13 4.58 1.48
N ILE A 114 0.49 4.19 2.70
CA ILE A 114 -0.33 4.48 3.89
C ILE A 114 -0.49 6.00 4.06
N TYR A 115 0.58 6.77 3.91
CA TYR A 115 0.49 8.24 3.95
C TYR A 115 -0.40 8.80 2.84
N ALA A 116 -0.28 8.29 1.61
CA ALA A 116 -1.14 8.71 0.51
C ALA A 116 -2.63 8.44 0.79
N TRP A 117 -2.95 7.27 1.34
CA TRP A 117 -4.34 6.87 1.65
C TRP A 117 -4.94 7.60 2.84
N THR A 118 -4.09 8.07 3.76
CA THR A 118 -4.51 8.83 4.94
C THR A 118 -4.50 10.35 4.72
N GLY A 119 -4.10 10.81 3.52
CA GLY A 119 -4.05 12.23 3.17
C GLY A 119 -2.78 12.95 3.64
N GLU A 120 -1.78 12.23 4.13
CA GLU A 120 -0.46 12.76 4.51
C GLU A 120 0.44 12.94 3.27
N THR A 121 -0.04 13.75 2.32
CA THR A 121 0.57 13.92 1.00
C THR A 121 2.04 14.33 1.09
N ASP A 122 2.40 15.26 1.98
CA ASP A 122 3.78 15.74 2.10
C ASP A 122 4.74 14.61 2.51
N GLN A 123 4.32 13.76 3.44
CA GLN A 123 5.12 12.63 3.92
C GLN A 123 5.23 11.54 2.85
N ALA A 124 4.13 11.28 2.13
CA ALA A 124 4.12 10.34 1.02
C ALA A 124 5.11 10.78 -0.09
N LEU A 125 5.03 12.04 -0.52
CA LEU A 125 5.90 12.59 -1.56
C LEU A 125 7.38 12.59 -1.15
N GLN A 126 7.68 12.88 0.12
CA GLN A 126 9.05 12.83 0.63
C GLN A 126 9.64 11.41 0.52
N LEU A 127 8.88 10.38 0.90
CA LEU A 127 9.33 8.99 0.80
C LEU A 127 9.45 8.53 -0.66
N ILE A 128 8.53 8.94 -1.53
CA ILE A 128 8.58 8.65 -2.97
C ILE A 128 9.84 9.27 -3.61
N ASP A 129 10.14 10.54 -3.33
CA ASP A 129 11.31 11.20 -3.90
C ASP A 129 12.62 10.52 -3.47
N ARG A 130 12.71 10.15 -2.18
CA ARG A 130 13.85 9.37 -1.67
C ARG A 130 13.95 8.03 -2.39
N SER A 131 12.85 7.30 -2.51
CA SER A 131 12.82 5.97 -3.13
C SER A 131 13.25 6.02 -4.60
N LEU A 132 12.80 7.03 -5.36
CA LEU A 132 13.21 7.24 -6.76
C LEU A 132 14.71 7.55 -6.92
N SER A 133 15.37 8.01 -5.87
CA SER A 133 16.82 8.27 -5.84
C SER A 133 17.67 7.10 -5.34
N THR A 134 17.07 6.05 -4.77
CA THR A 134 17.79 4.91 -4.20
C THR A 134 17.83 3.72 -5.16
N PRO A 135 18.96 3.00 -5.28
CA PRO A 135 18.99 1.69 -5.93
C PRO A 135 17.96 0.75 -5.28
N ASN A 136 17.26 -0.06 -6.09
CA ASN A 136 16.17 -0.94 -5.65
C ASN A 136 14.93 -0.21 -5.06
N GLY A 137 14.80 1.10 -5.32
CA GLY A 137 13.59 1.85 -5.01
C GLY A 137 12.49 1.72 -6.06
N VAL A 138 11.41 2.47 -5.87
CA VAL A 138 10.28 2.50 -6.80
C VAL A 138 10.67 3.09 -8.15
N THR A 139 10.00 2.65 -9.22
CA THR A 139 10.22 3.17 -10.58
C THR A 139 9.10 4.10 -11.01
N VAL A 140 9.40 5.00 -11.95
CA VAL A 140 8.39 5.91 -12.52
C VAL A 140 7.23 5.15 -13.18
N PRO A 141 7.45 4.10 -14.00
CA PRO A 141 6.34 3.32 -14.55
C PRO A 141 5.45 2.68 -13.48
N PHE A 142 6.04 2.21 -12.37
CA PHE A 142 5.28 1.66 -11.25
C PHE A 142 4.34 2.70 -10.64
N LEU A 143 4.86 3.88 -10.29
CA LEU A 143 4.07 4.98 -9.73
C LEU A 143 2.96 5.45 -10.69
N ALA A 144 3.26 5.52 -11.98
CA ALA A 144 2.33 5.97 -13.00
C ALA A 144 1.20 4.97 -13.28
N LEU A 145 1.43 3.65 -13.12
CA LEU A 145 0.47 2.61 -13.49
C LEU A 145 -0.33 2.07 -12.31
N ASP A 146 0.28 1.97 -11.13
CA ASP A 146 -0.36 1.36 -9.96
C ASP A 146 -1.48 2.26 -9.41
N PRO A 147 -2.74 1.76 -9.31
CA PRO A 147 -3.86 2.50 -8.74
C PRO A 147 -3.67 2.92 -7.28
N MET A 148 -2.76 2.29 -6.53
CA MET A 148 -2.47 2.63 -5.14
C MET A 148 -2.08 4.11 -4.95
N TRP A 149 -1.52 4.73 -5.99
CA TRP A 149 -1.11 6.13 -6.01
C TRP A 149 -2.18 7.09 -6.55
N ASP A 150 -3.39 6.59 -6.86
CA ASP A 150 -4.52 7.43 -7.30
C ASP A 150 -4.79 8.63 -6.38
N PRO A 151 -4.69 8.53 -5.02
CA PRO A 151 -4.85 9.70 -4.15
C PRO A 151 -3.87 10.85 -4.41
N LEU A 152 -2.68 10.57 -4.97
CA LEU A 152 -1.66 11.57 -5.27
C LEU A 152 -1.66 12.01 -6.74
N ARG A 153 -2.40 11.30 -7.60
CA ARG A 153 -2.24 11.38 -9.06
C ARG A 153 -2.51 12.78 -9.61
N ASP A 154 -3.40 13.53 -8.98
CA ASP A 154 -3.73 14.90 -9.41
C ASP A 154 -2.88 15.98 -8.69
N ASP A 155 -1.97 15.61 -7.78
CA ASP A 155 -1.08 16.58 -7.10
C ASP A 155 0.05 17.02 -8.06
N PRO A 156 0.22 18.33 -8.33
CA PRO A 156 1.28 18.83 -9.22
C PRO A 156 2.69 18.43 -8.80
N ARG A 157 2.95 18.25 -7.51
CA ARG A 157 4.27 17.84 -6.99
C ARG A 157 4.53 16.36 -7.26
N PHE A 158 3.50 15.52 -7.24
CA PHE A 158 3.61 14.13 -7.66
C PHE A 158 3.97 14.05 -9.15
N GLN A 159 3.26 14.81 -10.00
CA GLN A 159 3.56 14.88 -11.43
C GLN A 159 4.99 15.40 -11.70
N ALA A 160 5.43 16.41 -10.96
CA ALA A 160 6.79 16.92 -11.06
C ALA A 160 7.86 15.86 -10.71
N LEU A 161 7.60 14.96 -9.74
CA LEU A 161 8.48 13.83 -9.44
C LEU A 161 8.51 12.85 -10.62
N ILE A 162 7.35 12.48 -11.17
CA ILE A 162 7.26 11.59 -12.33
C ILE A 162 8.10 12.15 -13.50
N ASP A 163 7.92 13.41 -13.86
CA ASP A 163 8.64 14.05 -14.97
C ASP A 163 10.14 14.14 -14.72
N ARG A 164 10.55 14.51 -13.49
CA ARG A 164 11.96 14.65 -13.10
C ARG A 164 12.74 13.35 -13.23
N TYR A 165 12.11 12.21 -12.92
CA TYR A 165 12.77 10.91 -12.94
C TYR A 165 12.50 10.11 -14.22
N ALA A 166 11.46 10.42 -14.98
CA ALA A 166 11.22 9.82 -16.30
C ALA A 166 12.35 10.13 -17.30
N THR A 167 12.98 11.30 -17.15
CA THR A 167 14.07 11.78 -18.01
C THR A 167 15.46 11.27 -17.61
N LYS A 168 15.56 10.60 -16.46
CA LYS A 168 16.82 10.02 -15.94
C LYS A 168 16.97 8.52 -16.24
N ALA A 169 15.93 7.88 -16.77
CA ALA A 169 15.88 6.45 -17.06
C ALA A 169 16.42 6.12 -18.46
#